data_AF-A0A957ZSN1-F1
#
_entry.id   AF-A0A957ZSN1-F1
#
_cell.length_a   1.000
_cell.length_b   1.000
_cell.length_c   1.000
_cell.angle_alpha   90.00
_cell.angle_beta   90.00
_cell.angle_gamma   90.00
#
_symmetry.space_group_name_H-M   'P 1'
#
loop_
_entity.id
_entity.type
_entity.pdbx_description
1 polymer ?
#
loop_
_entity_poly.entity_id
_entity_poly.type
_entity_poly.pdbx_seq_one_letter_code
_entity_poly.pdbx_strand_id
1 'polypeptide(L)'
;MRRTKLSVMPGRFLLIALLAAMLLVLAGCGARLGPAATTEAPADALVVDIPTIYIDFDADGNATLGGIPVAQLGDALGQDLSSISVDADTVAKLQRLNIQHVQIATRPNGALIFINGKPAPALVWNDDALAALVSTLDAMGQDLGAAGGILPLLPQLGLNIGLRFPVADGKSAIPLTVPDAPFDAVAKADLNAIVAQQPTLPLEINYAPDGSFELAGIPPLMAGMLQGPLAAAKLTPDNLTSIQELGLQSVGIRTAPGGLLVSINGQPLPFLQFTQLTELFNLIDLAGAFGSGDSSMLDSLKGPLEQALPLLQQFGIGMTVNFPGQ
;
A
#
# COMPACT_ATOMS: atom_id res chain seq x y z
N MET A 1 56.71 17.67 -33.32
CA MET A 1 55.44 17.08 -32.83
C MET A 1 55.70 16.32 -31.53
N ARG A 2 55.47 16.94 -30.36
CA ARG A 2 55.48 16.26 -29.05
C ARG A 2 54.02 16.10 -28.61
N ARG A 3 53.54 14.86 -28.48
CA ARG A 3 52.23 14.54 -27.90
C ARG A 3 52.36 14.58 -26.38
N THR A 4 51.67 15.53 -25.75
CA THR A 4 51.50 15.61 -24.30
C THR A 4 50.53 14.52 -23.86
N LYS A 5 50.98 13.56 -23.05
CA LYS A 5 50.08 12.61 -22.37
C LYS A 5 49.34 13.34 -21.26
N LEU A 6 48.03 13.48 -21.40
CA LEU A 6 47.12 13.88 -20.34
C LEU A 6 46.98 12.68 -19.39
N SER A 7 47.70 12.72 -18.28
CA SER A 7 47.47 11.83 -17.13
C SER A 7 46.33 12.43 -16.32
N VAL A 8 45.12 11.88 -16.46
CA VAL A 8 43.95 12.27 -15.65
C VAL A 8 43.81 11.26 -14.51
N MET A 9 43.94 11.78 -13.29
CA MET A 9 43.78 11.08 -12.01
C MET A 9 42.36 10.50 -11.82
N PRO A 10 42.20 9.21 -11.46
CA PRO A 10 40.89 8.61 -11.20
C PRO A 10 40.30 8.97 -9.82
N GLY A 11 41.14 9.29 -8.83
CA GLY A 11 40.68 9.49 -7.44
C GLY A 11 39.89 10.77 -7.20
N ARG A 12 40.20 11.86 -7.91
CA ARG A 12 39.49 13.14 -7.77
C ARG A 12 38.12 13.13 -8.44
N PHE A 13 37.99 12.45 -9.58
CA PHE A 13 36.70 12.29 -10.27
C PHE A 13 35.75 11.39 -9.49
N LEU A 14 36.25 10.29 -8.90
CA LEU A 14 35.44 9.43 -8.03
C LEU A 14 34.91 10.19 -6.82
N LEU A 15 35.76 10.97 -6.15
CA LEU A 15 35.38 11.71 -4.95
C LEU A 15 34.39 12.84 -5.26
N ILE A 16 34.53 13.52 -6.40
CA ILE A 16 33.57 14.54 -6.87
C ILE A 16 32.23 13.89 -7.25
N ALA A 17 32.24 12.74 -7.93
CA ALA A 17 31.01 12.01 -8.25
C ALA A 17 30.26 11.55 -6.99
N LEU A 18 31.00 11.08 -5.97
CA LEU A 18 30.44 10.65 -4.70
C LEU A 18 29.90 11.85 -3.90
N LEU A 19 30.59 12.99 -3.92
CA LEU A 19 30.12 14.23 -3.28
C LEU A 19 28.89 14.82 -4.00
N ALA A 20 28.86 14.75 -5.33
CA ALA A 20 27.73 15.18 -6.14
C ALA A 20 26.50 14.29 -5.90
N ALA A 21 26.68 12.97 -5.87
CA ALA A 21 25.62 12.02 -5.50
C ALA A 21 25.11 12.30 -4.08
N MET A 22 26.00 12.57 -3.11
CA MET A 22 25.62 12.93 -1.75
C MET A 22 24.83 14.25 -1.70
N LEU A 23 25.28 15.29 -2.39
CA LEU A 23 24.56 16.59 -2.47
C LEU A 23 23.19 16.46 -3.14
N LEU A 24 23.06 15.59 -4.14
CA LEU A 24 21.80 15.30 -4.81
C LEU A 24 20.83 14.53 -3.91
N VAL A 25 21.35 13.58 -3.14
CA VAL A 25 20.59 12.91 -2.07
C VAL A 25 20.10 13.96 -1.07
N LEU A 26 20.94 14.91 -0.64
CA LEU A 26 20.51 15.97 0.29
C LEU A 26 19.40 16.89 -0.26
N ALA A 27 19.35 17.15 -1.57
CA ALA A 27 18.32 18.01 -2.18
C ALA A 27 16.95 17.31 -2.33
N GLY A 28 16.92 15.99 -2.42
CA GLY A 28 15.69 15.18 -2.46
C GLY A 28 15.22 14.70 -1.08
N CYS A 29 15.95 14.99 -0.01
CA CYS A 29 15.69 14.47 1.33
C CYS A 29 14.87 15.45 2.21
N GLY A 30 13.86 14.92 2.88
CA GLY A 30 13.02 15.64 3.83
C GLY A 30 13.21 15.25 5.29
N ALA A 31 12.57 16.00 6.17
CA ALA A 31 12.39 15.60 7.56
C ALA A 31 11.73 14.20 7.64
N ARG A 32 12.26 13.37 8.53
CA ARG A 32 11.86 11.97 8.72
C ARG A 32 10.47 11.86 9.35
N LEU A 33 9.68 10.89 8.89
CA LEU A 33 8.41 10.52 9.52
C LEU A 33 8.65 9.71 10.81
N GLY A 34 8.17 10.26 11.93
CA GLY A 34 8.29 9.64 13.25
C GLY A 34 9.71 9.63 13.84
N PRO A 35 9.89 9.05 15.03
CA PRO A 35 11.17 9.00 15.72
C PRO A 35 12.21 8.13 15.01
N ALA A 36 13.49 8.39 15.29
CA ALA A 36 14.60 7.63 14.74
C ALA A 36 14.47 6.13 15.07
N ALA A 37 14.83 5.24 14.14
CA ALA A 37 14.82 3.77 14.32
C ALA A 37 15.80 3.28 15.41
N THR A 38 16.59 4.17 16.00
CA THR A 38 17.64 3.87 16.97
C THR A 38 17.10 3.43 18.33
N THR A 39 15.79 3.49 18.59
CA THR A 39 15.21 3.08 19.88
C THR A 39 15.05 1.56 20.05
N GLU A 40 15.13 0.77 18.98
CA GLU A 40 14.83 -0.68 19.03
C GLU A 40 15.99 -1.60 18.59
N ALA A 41 17.11 -1.07 18.13
CA ALA A 41 18.19 -1.92 17.64
C ALA A 41 19.06 -2.50 18.76
N PRO A 42 19.43 -3.80 18.69
CA PRO A 42 20.48 -4.35 19.53
C PRO A 42 21.81 -3.62 19.27
N ALA A 43 22.70 -3.59 20.28
CA ALA A 43 23.94 -2.79 20.29
C ALA A 43 24.90 -3.08 19.12
N ASP A 44 24.66 -4.15 18.39
CA ASP A 44 25.46 -4.72 17.31
C ASP A 44 24.79 -4.59 15.93
N ALA A 45 23.58 -4.00 15.85
CA ALA A 45 22.91 -3.69 14.60
C ALA A 45 23.21 -2.26 14.13
N LEU A 46 23.72 -2.12 12.91
CA LEU A 46 23.88 -0.83 12.24
C LEU A 46 22.50 -0.26 11.91
N VAL A 47 22.02 0.70 12.71
CA VAL A 47 20.84 1.49 12.38
C VAL A 47 21.25 2.67 11.51
N VAL A 48 20.97 2.58 10.22
CA VAL A 48 21.08 3.74 9.32
C VAL A 48 19.77 4.51 9.40
N ASP A 49 19.82 5.72 9.93
CA ASP A 49 18.70 6.66 9.89
C ASP A 49 18.64 7.34 8.51
N ILE A 50 17.78 6.85 7.62
CA ILE A 50 17.64 7.38 6.27
C ILE A 50 16.54 8.47 6.26
N PRO A 51 16.87 9.70 5.82
CA PRO A 51 15.88 10.77 5.66
C PRO A 51 14.80 10.42 4.64
N THR A 52 13.69 11.16 4.65
CA THR A 52 12.58 10.92 3.71
C THR A 52 13.00 11.19 2.28
N ILE A 53 12.87 10.20 1.40
CA ILE A 53 13.14 10.31 -0.03
C ILE A 53 11.87 10.82 -0.73
N TYR A 54 11.95 11.99 -1.38
CA TYR A 54 10.81 12.52 -2.14
C TYR A 54 10.85 12.11 -3.61
N ILE A 55 9.74 11.54 -4.08
CA ILE A 55 9.49 11.25 -5.49
C ILE A 55 8.39 12.21 -5.96
N ASP A 56 8.73 13.05 -6.93
CA ASP A 56 7.82 14.03 -7.52
C ASP A 56 7.25 13.49 -8.84
N PHE A 57 5.94 13.53 -8.97
CA PHE A 57 5.23 13.19 -10.19
C PHE A 57 4.77 14.47 -10.90
N ASP A 58 4.96 14.52 -12.21
CA ASP A 58 4.35 15.55 -13.06
C ASP A 58 2.93 15.15 -13.52
N ALA A 59 2.30 15.98 -14.34
CA ALA A 59 0.94 15.74 -14.83
C ALA A 59 0.83 14.55 -15.79
N ASP A 60 1.93 14.19 -16.44
CA ASP A 60 2.02 13.03 -17.33
C ASP A 60 2.38 11.75 -16.53
N GLY A 61 2.65 11.89 -15.23
CA GLY A 61 2.98 10.80 -14.32
C GLY A 61 4.44 10.37 -14.34
N ASN A 62 5.32 11.18 -14.91
CA ASN A 62 6.76 10.93 -14.86
C ASN A 62 7.29 11.22 -13.45
N ALA A 63 8.04 10.27 -12.90
CA ALA A 63 8.67 10.38 -11.59
C ALA A 63 10.05 11.07 -11.67
N THR A 64 10.33 11.98 -10.74
CA THR A 64 11.65 12.58 -10.53
C THR A 64 12.08 12.47 -9.06
N LEU A 65 13.38 12.34 -8.83
CA LEU A 65 14.00 12.33 -7.50
C LEU A 65 15.05 13.44 -7.45
N GLY A 66 14.83 14.44 -6.59
CA GLY A 66 15.73 15.61 -6.51
C GLY A 66 15.83 16.38 -7.83
N GLY A 67 14.77 16.37 -8.64
CA GLY A 67 14.72 16.99 -9.97
C GLY A 67 15.36 16.17 -11.10
N ILE A 68 15.87 14.97 -10.83
CA ILE A 68 16.37 14.05 -11.86
C ILE A 68 15.29 13.04 -12.22
N PRO A 69 14.99 12.82 -13.53
CA PRO A 69 14.09 11.77 -13.95
C PRO A 69 14.50 10.39 -13.41
N VAL A 70 13.56 9.66 -12.82
CA VAL A 70 13.84 8.34 -12.23
C VAL A 70 14.31 7.34 -13.29
N ALA A 71 13.80 7.43 -14.52
CA ALA A 71 14.29 6.63 -15.64
C ALA A 71 15.81 6.83 -15.89
N GLN A 72 16.28 8.08 -15.81
CA GLN A 72 17.70 8.40 -15.97
C GLN A 72 18.54 7.85 -14.81
N LEU A 73 18.00 7.84 -13.59
CA LEU A 73 18.65 7.20 -12.44
C LEU A 73 18.74 5.68 -12.64
N GLY A 74 17.69 5.07 -13.20
CA GLY A 74 17.68 3.65 -13.57
C GLY A 74 18.79 3.31 -14.55
N ASP A 75 18.92 4.06 -15.64
CA ASP A 75 19.99 3.89 -16.62
C ASP A 75 21.38 3.98 -15.99
N ALA A 76 21.57 4.93 -15.06
CA ALA A 76 22.84 5.11 -14.36
C ALA A 76 23.17 3.95 -13.39
N LEU A 77 22.13 3.32 -12.82
CA LEU A 77 22.26 2.17 -11.92
C LEU A 77 22.22 0.82 -12.64
N GLY A 78 21.96 0.81 -13.96
CA GLY A 78 21.72 -0.41 -14.72
C GLY A 78 20.45 -1.15 -14.28
N GLN A 79 19.44 -0.42 -13.80
CA GLN A 79 18.18 -0.93 -13.29
C GLN A 79 17.03 -0.32 -14.08
N ASP A 80 16.00 -1.11 -14.39
CA ASP A 80 14.77 -0.54 -14.95
C ASP A 80 13.90 0.02 -13.83
N LEU A 81 13.82 1.34 -13.76
CA LEU A 81 12.98 2.08 -12.80
C LEU A 81 11.74 2.68 -13.47
N SER A 82 11.41 2.28 -14.71
CA SER A 82 10.21 2.74 -15.41
C SER A 82 8.93 2.37 -14.66
N SER A 83 8.94 1.25 -13.93
CA SER A 83 7.85 0.81 -13.03
C SER A 83 7.50 1.77 -11.88
N ILE A 84 8.33 2.80 -11.64
CA ILE A 84 8.05 3.82 -10.60
C ILE A 84 7.11 4.91 -11.12
N SER A 85 6.89 5.02 -12.44
CA SER A 85 5.93 5.99 -12.98
C SER A 85 4.48 5.59 -12.66
N VAL A 86 3.62 6.58 -12.70
CA VAL A 86 2.16 6.42 -12.56
C VAL A 86 1.54 6.88 -13.88
N ASP A 87 0.43 6.29 -14.32
CA ASP A 87 -0.22 6.76 -15.54
C ASP A 87 -0.90 8.14 -15.33
N ALA A 88 -0.99 8.93 -16.40
CA ALA A 88 -1.56 10.27 -16.34
C ALA A 88 -3.03 10.29 -15.86
N ASP A 89 -3.81 9.25 -16.16
CA ASP A 89 -5.20 9.15 -15.70
C ASP A 89 -5.28 8.98 -14.18
N THR A 90 -4.37 8.20 -13.59
CA THR A 90 -4.21 8.06 -12.13
C THR A 90 -3.76 9.37 -11.50
N VAL A 91 -2.80 10.11 -12.10
CA VAL A 91 -2.44 11.46 -11.61
C VAL A 91 -3.66 12.39 -11.63
N ALA A 92 -4.43 12.39 -12.71
CA ALA A 92 -5.65 13.20 -12.82
C ALA A 92 -6.71 12.79 -11.78
N LYS A 93 -6.83 11.50 -11.45
CA LYS A 93 -7.70 11.00 -10.36
C LYS A 93 -7.22 11.52 -9.00
N LEU A 94 -5.94 11.41 -8.69
CA LEU A 94 -5.34 11.92 -7.45
C LEU A 94 -5.58 13.42 -7.31
N GLN A 95 -5.40 14.19 -8.39
CA GLN A 95 -5.70 15.62 -8.44
C GLN A 95 -7.18 15.93 -8.14
N ARG A 96 -8.11 15.20 -8.75
CA ARG A 96 -9.56 15.37 -8.49
C ARG A 96 -9.92 15.09 -7.04
N LEU A 97 -9.27 14.11 -6.42
CA LEU A 97 -9.39 13.79 -4.99
C LEU A 97 -8.60 14.76 -4.10
N ASN A 98 -7.89 15.73 -4.69
CA ASN A 98 -7.01 16.68 -4.03
C ASN A 98 -5.92 15.98 -3.19
N ILE A 99 -5.45 14.82 -3.62
CA ILE A 99 -4.31 14.09 -3.04
C ILE A 99 -3.04 14.70 -3.64
N GLN A 100 -2.27 15.39 -2.81
CA GLN A 100 -1.04 16.09 -3.21
C GLN A 100 0.22 15.41 -2.68
N HIS A 101 0.11 14.63 -1.59
CA HIS A 101 1.23 13.86 -1.07
C HIS A 101 0.80 12.58 -0.35
N VAL A 102 1.56 11.50 -0.57
CA VAL A 102 1.46 10.24 0.15
C VAL A 102 2.81 9.97 0.82
N GLN A 103 2.81 9.66 2.09
CA GLN A 103 4.00 9.46 2.90
C GLN A 103 3.96 8.06 3.48
N ILE A 104 4.99 7.27 3.21
CA ILE A 104 5.11 5.88 3.64
C ILE A 104 6.39 5.77 4.47
N ALA A 105 6.28 5.19 5.64
CA ALA A 105 7.44 4.97 6.49
C ALA A 105 7.42 3.54 7.03
N THR A 106 8.46 2.77 6.71
CA THR A 106 8.56 1.35 7.02
C THR A 106 9.40 1.08 8.26
N ARG A 107 9.11 -0.04 8.90
CA ARG A 107 9.81 -0.66 10.03
C ARG A 107 9.81 -2.18 9.81
N PRO A 108 10.61 -2.94 10.58
CA PRO A 108 10.73 -4.38 10.38
C PRO A 108 9.40 -5.14 10.31
N ASN A 109 8.41 -4.70 11.07
CA ASN A 109 7.11 -5.36 11.24
C ASN A 109 5.93 -4.57 10.66
N GLY A 110 6.16 -3.46 9.95
CA GLY A 110 5.04 -2.70 9.42
C GLY A 110 5.38 -1.39 8.71
N ALA A 111 4.35 -0.76 8.15
CA ALA A 111 4.42 0.57 7.54
C ALA A 111 3.32 1.49 8.08
N LEU A 112 3.69 2.74 8.29
CA LEU A 112 2.77 3.84 8.44
C LEU A 112 2.53 4.51 7.08
N ILE A 113 1.27 4.86 6.82
CA ILE A 113 0.85 5.54 5.59
C ILE A 113 0.13 6.83 5.99
N PHE A 114 0.50 7.93 5.36
CA PHE A 114 -0.21 9.21 5.48
C PHE A 114 -0.58 9.75 4.12
N ILE A 115 -1.79 10.28 4.00
CA ILE A 115 -2.33 10.87 2.77
C ILE A 115 -2.68 12.31 3.11
N ASN A 116 -2.01 13.26 2.46
CA ASN A 116 -2.10 14.69 2.78
C ASN A 116 -1.86 14.99 4.28
N GLY A 117 -0.94 14.24 4.92
CA GLY A 117 -0.64 14.35 6.35
C GLY A 117 -1.67 13.70 7.28
N LYS A 118 -2.75 13.11 6.76
CA LYS A 118 -3.74 12.35 7.54
C LYS A 118 -3.37 10.86 7.59
N PRO A 119 -3.48 10.19 8.74
CA PRO A 119 -3.15 8.77 8.84
C PRO A 119 -4.11 7.89 8.03
N ALA A 120 -3.58 6.90 7.33
CA ALA A 120 -4.28 5.73 6.81
C ALA A 120 -4.00 4.52 7.72
N PRO A 121 -4.67 3.38 7.54
CA PRO A 121 -4.38 2.18 8.32
C PRO A 121 -2.91 1.82 8.15
N ALA A 122 -2.27 1.47 9.25
CA ALA A 122 -0.94 0.92 9.23
C ALA A 122 -0.98 -0.49 8.64
N LEU A 123 0.07 -0.86 7.92
CA LEU A 123 0.29 -2.23 7.49
C LEU A 123 1.13 -2.93 8.57
N VAL A 124 0.68 -4.06 9.07
CA VAL A 124 1.47 -4.93 9.96
C VAL A 124 1.75 -6.24 9.24
N TRP A 125 3.00 -6.68 9.24
CA TRP A 125 3.39 -7.91 8.58
C TRP A 125 4.38 -8.72 9.41
N ASN A 126 4.41 -10.01 9.10
CA ASN A 126 5.49 -10.94 9.40
C ASN A 126 6.03 -11.48 8.05
N ASP A 127 7.01 -12.38 8.11
CA ASP A 127 7.62 -12.96 6.90
C ASP A 127 6.58 -13.68 6.03
N ASP A 128 5.67 -14.43 6.65
CA ASP A 128 4.62 -15.19 5.93
C ASP A 128 3.65 -14.28 5.18
N ALA A 129 3.16 -13.22 5.83
CA ALA A 129 2.21 -12.28 5.23
C ALA A 129 2.85 -11.46 4.10
N LEU A 130 4.14 -11.13 4.21
CA LEU A 130 4.87 -10.43 3.15
C LEU A 130 5.14 -11.35 1.96
N ALA A 131 5.51 -12.61 2.21
CA ALA A 131 5.63 -13.63 1.16
C ALA A 131 4.29 -13.88 0.45
N ALA A 132 3.20 -13.95 1.20
CA ALA A 132 1.85 -14.06 0.67
C ALA A 132 1.47 -12.86 -0.21
N LEU A 133 1.84 -11.63 0.20
CA LEU A 133 1.61 -10.43 -0.62
C LEU A 133 2.34 -10.51 -1.97
N VAL A 134 3.63 -10.86 -1.96
CA VAL A 134 4.42 -11.00 -3.20
C VAL A 134 3.82 -12.07 -4.10
N SER A 135 3.55 -13.27 -3.56
CA SER A 135 2.94 -14.36 -4.32
C SER A 135 1.57 -13.99 -4.89
N THR A 136 0.79 -13.19 -4.17
CA THR A 136 -0.53 -12.73 -4.62
C THR A 136 -0.40 -11.75 -5.78
N LEU A 137 0.50 -10.78 -5.67
CA LEU A 137 0.76 -9.79 -6.72
C LEU A 137 1.27 -10.48 -8.00
N ASP A 138 2.18 -11.44 -7.86
CA ASP A 138 2.68 -12.26 -8.97
C ASP A 138 1.53 -13.07 -9.63
N ALA A 139 0.67 -13.70 -8.82
CA ALA A 139 -0.47 -14.47 -9.33
C ALA A 139 -1.50 -13.60 -10.07
N MET A 140 -1.63 -12.33 -9.67
CA MET A 140 -2.46 -11.32 -10.33
C MET A 140 -1.79 -10.71 -11.57
N GLY A 141 -0.62 -11.21 -11.97
CA GLY A 141 0.15 -10.69 -13.11
C GLY A 141 0.63 -9.25 -12.92
N GLN A 142 0.71 -8.78 -11.67
CA GLN A 142 1.21 -7.44 -11.38
C GLN A 142 2.73 -7.46 -11.40
N ASP A 143 3.31 -6.86 -12.44
CA ASP A 143 4.76 -6.65 -12.49
C ASP A 143 5.13 -5.53 -11.50
N LEU A 144 5.72 -5.94 -10.37
CA LEU A 144 6.20 -5.01 -9.36
C LEU A 144 7.50 -4.33 -9.76
N GLY A 145 8.10 -4.68 -10.90
CA GLY A 145 9.35 -4.13 -11.40
C GLY A 145 10.43 -4.06 -10.33
N ALA A 146 11.02 -2.89 -10.15
CA ALA A 146 12.04 -2.66 -9.13
C ALA A 146 11.50 -2.79 -7.69
N ALA A 147 10.21 -2.56 -7.46
CA ALA A 147 9.60 -2.68 -6.13
C ALA A 147 9.54 -4.13 -5.64
N GLY A 148 9.41 -5.10 -6.54
CA GLY A 148 9.41 -6.53 -6.21
C GLY A 148 10.70 -6.99 -5.51
N GLY A 149 11.85 -6.42 -5.89
CA GLY A 149 13.13 -6.68 -5.23
C GLY A 149 13.29 -5.98 -3.87
N ILE A 150 12.54 -4.91 -3.61
CA ILE A 150 12.61 -4.12 -2.38
C ILE A 150 11.69 -4.70 -1.30
N LEU A 151 10.53 -5.25 -1.68
CA LEU A 151 9.55 -5.77 -0.72
C LEU A 151 10.17 -6.75 0.30
N PRO A 152 10.94 -7.78 -0.08
CA PRO A 152 11.56 -8.71 0.88
C PRO A 152 12.60 -8.06 1.80
N LEU A 153 13.08 -6.87 1.46
CA LEU A 153 14.05 -6.12 2.25
C LEU A 153 13.39 -5.16 3.24
N LEU A 154 12.09 -4.89 3.13
CA LEU A 154 11.37 -4.01 4.05
C LEU A 154 11.55 -4.38 5.53
N PRO A 155 11.58 -5.68 5.93
CA PRO A 155 11.84 -6.05 7.31
C PRO A 155 13.21 -5.61 7.84
N GLN A 156 14.16 -5.34 6.93
CA GLN A 156 15.54 -4.98 7.24
C GLN A 156 15.82 -3.49 7.03
N LEU A 157 14.87 -2.76 6.42
CA LEU A 157 15.05 -1.38 6.00
C LEU A 157 14.00 -0.46 6.63
N GLY A 158 14.46 0.52 7.41
CA GLY A 158 13.64 1.65 7.85
C GLY A 158 13.61 2.74 6.78
N LEU A 159 12.78 2.58 5.76
CA LEU A 159 12.64 3.55 4.67
C LEU A 159 11.59 4.60 5.00
N ASN A 160 11.81 5.82 4.53
CA ASN A 160 10.83 6.89 4.54
C ASN A 160 10.71 7.41 3.10
N ILE A 161 9.52 7.30 2.52
CA ILE A 161 9.22 7.68 1.14
C ILE A 161 8.10 8.71 1.16
N GLY A 162 8.27 9.81 0.43
CA GLY A 162 7.20 10.77 0.19
C GLY A 162 6.92 10.89 -1.30
N LEU A 163 5.74 10.51 -1.73
CA LEU A 163 5.24 10.72 -3.08
C LEU A 163 4.55 12.08 -3.13
N ARG A 164 4.87 12.91 -4.11
CA ARG A 164 4.27 14.24 -4.30
C ARG A 164 3.64 14.33 -5.70
N PHE A 165 2.41 14.81 -5.74
CA PHE A 165 1.61 14.92 -6.96
C PHE A 165 1.29 16.40 -7.25
N PRO A 166 1.03 16.76 -8.52
CA PRO A 166 0.76 18.15 -8.86
C PRO A 166 -0.54 18.66 -8.21
N VAL A 167 -0.56 19.93 -7.82
CA VAL A 167 -1.76 20.57 -7.25
C VAL A 167 -2.81 20.74 -8.34
N ALA A 168 -4.06 20.37 -8.04
CA ALA A 168 -5.17 20.57 -8.97
C ALA A 168 -5.52 22.06 -9.15
N ASP A 169 -6.02 22.42 -10.33
CA ASP A 169 -6.44 23.80 -10.62
C ASP A 169 -7.44 24.33 -9.60
N GLY A 170 -7.19 25.54 -9.11
CA GLY A 170 -8.04 26.19 -8.11
C GLY A 170 -7.93 25.62 -6.69
N LYS A 171 -7.04 24.65 -6.43
CA LYS A 171 -6.70 24.18 -5.07
C LYS A 171 -5.43 24.87 -4.59
N SER A 172 -5.36 25.11 -3.27
CA SER A 172 -4.13 25.58 -2.63
C SER A 172 -3.22 24.38 -2.32
N ALA A 173 -1.91 24.63 -2.34
CA ALA A 173 -0.93 23.65 -1.90
C ALA A 173 -1.19 23.24 -0.44
N ILE A 174 -1.28 21.95 -0.17
CA ILE A 174 -1.36 21.40 1.18
C ILE A 174 0.08 21.33 1.73
N PRO A 175 0.35 21.94 2.90
CA PRO A 175 1.67 21.85 3.50
C PRO A 175 2.04 20.41 3.80
N LEU A 176 3.22 20.00 3.34
CA LEU A 176 3.79 18.71 3.69
C LEU A 176 4.09 18.68 5.18
N THR A 177 3.18 18.07 5.93
CA THR A 177 3.33 17.89 7.37
C THR A 177 4.05 16.58 7.60
N VAL A 178 5.01 16.58 8.52
CA VAL A 178 5.65 15.37 9.00
C VAL A 178 5.02 15.07 10.35
N PRO A 179 4.00 14.19 10.40
CA PRO A 179 3.36 13.84 11.64
C PRO A 179 4.36 13.18 12.60
N ASP A 180 4.29 13.58 13.87
CA ASP A 180 4.95 12.86 14.95
C ASP A 180 4.14 11.60 15.24
N ALA A 181 4.54 10.50 14.58
CA ALA A 181 3.79 9.27 14.58
C ALA A 181 4.48 8.23 15.46
N PRO A 182 3.83 7.75 16.55
CA PRO A 182 4.39 6.69 17.37
C PRO A 182 4.25 5.35 16.63
N PHE A 183 5.36 4.89 16.04
CA PHE A 183 5.48 3.57 15.43
C PHE A 183 5.20 2.41 16.40
N ASP A 184 5.36 2.66 17.71
CA ASP A 184 5.06 1.70 18.79
C ASP A 184 3.64 1.15 18.74
N ALA A 185 2.70 1.84 18.08
CA ALA A 185 1.34 1.35 17.89
C ALA A 185 1.25 0.24 16.84
N VAL A 186 2.06 0.32 15.77
CA VAL A 186 2.14 -0.66 14.67
C VAL A 186 2.86 -1.92 15.11
N ALA A 187 3.85 -1.78 15.97
CA ALA A 187 4.73 -2.87 16.37
C ALA A 187 4.12 -3.91 17.33
N LYS A 188 2.87 -3.71 17.77
CA LYS A 188 2.25 -4.48 18.87
C LYS A 188 1.28 -5.57 18.43
N ALA A 189 0.86 -5.60 17.17
CA ALA A 189 -0.10 -6.60 16.73
C ALA A 189 0.61 -7.95 16.51
N ASP A 190 0.26 -8.96 17.30
CA ASP A 190 0.71 -10.34 17.07
C ASP A 190 -0.09 -10.93 15.91
N LEU A 191 0.47 -10.79 14.69
CA LEU A 191 -0.19 -11.25 13.47
C LEU A 191 -0.46 -12.75 13.49
N ASN A 192 0.42 -13.56 14.11
CA ASN A 192 0.22 -15.00 14.22
C ASN A 192 -1.01 -15.31 15.08
N ALA A 193 -1.14 -14.64 16.23
CA ALA A 193 -2.31 -14.77 17.08
C ALA A 193 -3.59 -14.26 16.41
N ILE A 194 -3.51 -13.17 15.64
CA ILE A 194 -4.65 -12.64 14.87
C ILE A 194 -5.09 -13.66 13.83
N VAL A 195 -4.17 -14.19 13.02
CA VAL A 195 -4.44 -15.18 11.95
C VAL A 195 -5.03 -16.46 12.53
N ALA A 196 -4.52 -16.95 13.67
CA ALA A 196 -5.01 -18.17 14.32
C ALA A 196 -6.45 -18.04 14.89
N GLN A 197 -6.93 -16.82 15.16
CA GLN A 197 -8.30 -16.61 15.65
C GLN A 197 -9.33 -16.87 14.55
N GLN A 198 -10.30 -17.73 14.84
CA GLN A 198 -11.46 -17.95 13.98
C GLN A 198 -12.49 -16.82 14.18
N PRO A 199 -13.19 -16.38 13.12
CA PRO A 199 -14.29 -15.43 13.26
C PRO A 199 -15.45 -16.08 14.01
N THR A 200 -16.15 -15.32 14.84
CA THR A 200 -17.37 -15.80 15.53
C THR A 200 -18.51 -16.01 14.53
N LEU A 201 -18.52 -15.24 13.44
CA LEU A 201 -19.48 -15.33 12.36
C LEU A 201 -18.72 -15.46 11.02
N PRO A 202 -18.49 -16.68 10.52
CA PRO A 202 -17.87 -16.92 9.21
C PRO A 202 -18.93 -16.87 8.11
N LEU A 203 -19.21 -15.69 7.55
CA LEU A 203 -20.04 -15.58 6.36
C LEU A 203 -19.28 -16.04 5.13
N GLU A 204 -19.82 -17.00 4.40
CA GLU A 204 -19.29 -17.42 3.11
C GLU A 204 -20.28 -17.08 2.00
N ILE A 205 -19.78 -16.51 0.91
CA ILE A 205 -20.53 -16.19 -0.31
C ILE A 205 -19.91 -17.01 -1.44
N ASN A 206 -20.62 -18.05 -1.87
CA ASN A 206 -20.13 -18.97 -2.91
C ASN A 206 -20.78 -18.61 -4.25
N TYR A 207 -20.01 -18.08 -5.19
CA TYR A 207 -20.50 -17.74 -6.53
C TYR A 207 -20.43 -18.95 -7.48
N ALA A 208 -21.50 -19.13 -8.26
CA ALA A 208 -21.54 -20.04 -9.39
C ALA A 208 -21.18 -19.30 -10.71
N PRO A 209 -20.83 -20.03 -11.78
CA PRO A 209 -20.43 -19.40 -13.06
C PRO A 209 -21.50 -18.50 -13.71
N ASP A 210 -22.78 -18.70 -13.40
CA ASP A 210 -23.89 -17.88 -13.88
C ASP A 210 -24.14 -16.61 -13.03
N GLY A 211 -23.22 -16.33 -12.10
CA GLY A 211 -23.29 -15.25 -11.14
C GLY A 211 -24.21 -15.50 -9.95
N SER A 212 -25.01 -16.58 -9.94
CA SER A 212 -25.80 -16.91 -8.74
C SER A 212 -24.89 -17.17 -7.55
N PHE A 213 -25.38 -16.96 -6.33
CA PHE A 213 -24.59 -17.17 -5.13
C PHE A 213 -25.37 -17.90 -4.05
N GLU A 214 -24.64 -18.60 -3.19
CA GLU A 214 -25.15 -19.22 -1.99
C GLU A 214 -24.47 -18.63 -0.75
N LEU A 215 -25.23 -18.47 0.32
CA LEU A 215 -24.71 -18.03 1.62
C LEU A 215 -24.48 -19.24 2.52
N ALA A 216 -23.30 -19.33 3.12
CA ALA A 216 -22.95 -20.37 4.08
C ALA A 216 -22.34 -19.76 5.36
N GLY A 217 -22.20 -20.62 6.38
CA GLY A 217 -21.56 -20.28 7.66
C GLY A 217 -22.35 -19.34 8.58
N ILE A 218 -23.59 -18.98 8.22
CA ILE A 218 -24.51 -18.18 9.06
C ILE A 218 -25.87 -18.87 9.27
N PRO A 219 -26.61 -18.57 10.36
CA PRO A 219 -27.94 -19.14 10.60
C PRO A 219 -28.95 -18.78 9.50
N PRO A 220 -29.91 -19.65 9.15
CA PRO A 220 -30.87 -19.43 8.05
C PRO A 220 -31.67 -18.13 8.14
N LEU A 221 -32.05 -17.73 9.36
CA LEU A 221 -32.74 -16.46 9.60
C LEU A 221 -31.91 -15.25 9.12
N MET A 222 -30.61 -15.26 9.43
CA MET A 222 -29.69 -14.20 9.06
C MET A 222 -29.40 -14.25 7.55
N ALA A 223 -29.28 -15.45 6.97
CA ALA A 223 -29.13 -15.62 5.53
C ALA A 223 -30.31 -15.01 4.76
N GLY A 224 -31.54 -15.20 5.23
CA GLY A 224 -32.73 -14.58 4.62
C GLY A 224 -32.71 -13.05 4.64
N MET A 225 -32.08 -12.43 5.66
CA MET A 225 -31.95 -10.97 5.76
C MET A 225 -30.90 -10.39 4.80
N LEU A 226 -29.84 -11.15 4.51
CA LEU A 226 -28.73 -10.71 3.67
C LEU A 226 -28.93 -11.02 2.18
N GLN A 227 -29.80 -11.97 1.83
CA GLN A 227 -30.07 -12.35 0.44
C GLN A 227 -30.51 -11.16 -0.44
N GLY A 228 -31.38 -10.28 0.06
CA GLY A 228 -31.87 -9.12 -0.71
C GLY A 228 -30.76 -8.12 -1.06
N PRO A 229 -30.04 -7.57 -0.08
CA PRO A 229 -28.92 -6.67 -0.32
C PRO A 229 -27.83 -7.29 -1.21
N LEU A 230 -27.48 -8.57 -1.00
CA LEU A 230 -26.46 -9.24 -1.80
C LEU A 230 -26.93 -9.55 -3.23
N ALA A 231 -28.22 -9.82 -3.45
CA ALA A 231 -28.78 -9.97 -4.79
C ALA A 231 -28.66 -8.68 -5.63
N ALA A 232 -28.68 -7.51 -4.99
CA ALA A 232 -28.43 -6.24 -5.66
C ALA A 232 -26.94 -6.03 -6.01
N ALA A 233 -26.03 -6.73 -5.32
CA ALA A 233 -24.58 -6.70 -5.53
C ALA A 233 -24.05 -7.93 -6.29
N LYS A 234 -24.92 -8.63 -7.03
CA LYS A 234 -24.58 -9.84 -7.77
C LYS A 234 -23.48 -9.57 -8.80
N LEU A 235 -22.44 -10.39 -8.79
CA LEU A 235 -21.40 -10.38 -9.83
C LEU A 235 -21.93 -10.97 -11.14
N THR A 236 -21.65 -10.32 -12.26
CA THR A 236 -22.01 -10.85 -13.58
C THR A 236 -21.04 -11.96 -14.01
N PRO A 237 -21.40 -12.85 -14.96
CA PRO A 237 -20.47 -13.82 -15.52
C PRO A 237 -19.19 -13.19 -16.07
N ASP A 238 -19.29 -12.01 -16.68
CA ASP A 238 -18.13 -11.27 -17.19
C ASP A 238 -17.23 -10.82 -16.04
N ASN A 239 -17.79 -10.30 -14.94
CA ASN A 239 -17.01 -9.95 -13.75
C ASN A 239 -16.31 -11.16 -13.14
N LEU A 240 -17.00 -12.31 -13.06
CA LEU A 240 -16.41 -13.54 -12.54
C LEU A 240 -15.27 -14.03 -13.43
N THR A 241 -15.43 -13.94 -14.75
CA THR A 241 -14.37 -14.29 -15.71
C THR A 241 -13.15 -13.40 -15.52
N SER A 242 -13.33 -12.07 -15.43
CA SER A 242 -12.21 -11.15 -15.18
C SER A 242 -11.52 -11.42 -13.83
N ILE A 243 -12.28 -11.76 -12.79
CA ILE A 243 -11.71 -12.14 -11.48
C ILE A 243 -10.87 -13.42 -11.59
N GLN A 244 -11.36 -14.42 -12.33
CA GLN A 244 -10.62 -15.66 -12.58
C GLN A 244 -9.36 -15.46 -13.42
N GLU A 245 -9.38 -14.55 -14.40
CA GLU A 245 -8.21 -14.18 -15.21
C GLU A 245 -7.11 -13.54 -14.36
N LEU A 246 -7.47 -12.88 -13.26
CA LEU A 246 -6.54 -12.37 -12.24
C LEU A 246 -6.03 -13.46 -11.28
N GLY A 247 -6.39 -14.73 -11.49
CA GLY A 247 -5.98 -15.84 -10.63
C GLY A 247 -6.66 -15.86 -9.25
N LEU A 248 -7.73 -15.09 -9.06
CA LEU A 248 -8.46 -15.02 -7.79
C LEU A 248 -9.48 -16.14 -7.67
N GLN A 249 -9.33 -16.97 -6.64
CA GLN A 249 -10.23 -18.05 -6.25
C GLN A 249 -11.08 -17.65 -5.04
N SER A 250 -10.50 -16.91 -4.11
CA SER A 250 -11.25 -16.37 -2.97
C SER A 250 -10.67 -15.06 -2.46
N VAL A 251 -11.54 -14.22 -1.90
CA VAL A 251 -11.18 -13.02 -1.15
C VAL A 251 -11.86 -13.10 0.21
N GLY A 252 -11.05 -13.02 1.26
CA GLY A 252 -11.50 -13.00 2.65
C GLY A 252 -11.24 -11.65 3.30
N ILE A 253 -12.19 -11.17 4.08
CA ILE A 253 -12.05 -10.01 4.95
C ILE A 253 -12.53 -10.41 6.33
N ARG A 254 -11.69 -10.22 7.35
CA ARG A 254 -12.03 -10.51 8.74
C ARG A 254 -11.70 -9.34 9.63
N THR A 255 -12.65 -8.96 10.47
CA THR A 255 -12.41 -7.97 11.53
C THR A 255 -11.68 -8.62 12.70
N ALA A 256 -10.67 -7.95 13.23
CA ALA A 256 -10.00 -8.32 14.46
C ALA A 256 -9.86 -7.09 15.37
N PRO A 257 -9.56 -7.25 16.66
CA PRO A 257 -9.26 -6.13 17.53
C PRO A 257 -8.17 -5.23 16.90
N GLY A 258 -8.52 -3.96 16.68
CA GLY A 258 -7.60 -2.96 16.12
C GLY A 258 -7.38 -3.01 14.61
N GLY A 259 -8.16 -3.77 13.83
CA GLY A 259 -8.00 -3.73 12.37
C GLY A 259 -8.75 -4.77 11.54
N LEU A 260 -8.30 -4.93 10.30
CA LEU A 260 -8.83 -5.87 9.30
C LEU A 260 -7.73 -6.79 8.80
N LEU A 261 -8.01 -8.09 8.82
CA LEU A 261 -7.22 -9.08 8.11
C LEU A 261 -7.85 -9.30 6.73
N VAL A 262 -7.06 -9.14 5.67
CA VAL A 262 -7.45 -9.48 4.31
C VAL A 262 -6.73 -10.77 3.92
N SER A 263 -7.40 -11.64 3.19
CA SER A 263 -6.77 -12.83 2.62
C SER A 263 -7.16 -12.99 1.16
N ILE A 264 -6.22 -13.42 0.32
CA ILE A 264 -6.47 -13.78 -1.07
C ILE A 264 -6.07 -15.24 -1.25
N ASN A 265 -6.94 -16.05 -1.85
CA ASN A 265 -6.73 -17.49 -2.05
C ASN A 265 -6.36 -18.22 -0.75
N GLY A 266 -6.98 -17.80 0.36
CA GLY A 266 -6.73 -18.34 1.71
C GLY A 266 -5.41 -17.90 2.36
N GLN A 267 -4.57 -17.12 1.67
CA GLN A 267 -3.33 -16.60 2.23
C GLN A 267 -3.56 -15.25 2.91
N PRO A 268 -3.21 -15.08 4.20
CA PRO A 268 -3.35 -13.80 4.88
C PRO A 268 -2.34 -12.79 4.32
N LEU A 269 -2.84 -11.60 3.96
CA LEU A 269 -2.04 -10.45 3.59
C LEU A 269 -1.64 -9.65 4.84
N PRO A 270 -0.76 -8.62 4.71
CA PRO A 270 -0.48 -7.71 5.81
C PRO A 270 -1.76 -7.17 6.45
N PHE A 271 -1.78 -7.14 7.77
CA PHE A 271 -2.92 -6.71 8.56
C PHE A 271 -3.07 -5.19 8.50
N LEU A 272 -4.29 -4.74 8.21
CA LEU A 272 -4.64 -3.33 8.17
C LEU A 272 -5.04 -2.88 9.57
N GLN A 273 -4.08 -2.34 10.32
CA GLN A 273 -4.31 -1.83 11.67
C GLN A 273 -4.81 -0.39 11.62
N PHE A 274 -5.91 -0.09 12.32
CA PHE A 274 -6.41 1.27 12.46
C PHE A 274 -7.06 1.48 13.81
N THR A 275 -6.99 2.71 14.31
CA THR A 275 -7.64 3.11 15.57
C THR A 275 -8.96 3.84 15.35
N GLN A 276 -9.06 4.54 14.22
CA GLN A 276 -10.22 5.33 13.83
C GLN A 276 -10.66 4.93 12.42
N LEU A 277 -11.98 4.92 12.19
CA LEU A 277 -12.53 4.57 10.87
C LEU A 277 -12.14 5.60 9.78
N THR A 278 -11.86 6.84 10.18
CA THR A 278 -11.34 7.88 9.28
C THR A 278 -10.02 7.46 8.61
N GLU A 279 -9.20 6.64 9.27
CA GLU A 279 -8.00 6.07 8.67
C GLU A 279 -8.37 5.18 7.47
N LEU A 280 -9.31 4.25 7.66
CA LEU A 280 -9.82 3.39 6.59
C LEU A 280 -10.41 4.20 5.43
N PHE A 281 -11.11 5.30 5.72
CA PHE A 281 -11.65 6.18 4.68
C PHE A 281 -10.57 6.90 3.89
N ASN A 282 -9.49 7.34 4.53
CA ASN A 282 -8.35 7.91 3.80
C ASN A 282 -7.75 6.87 2.84
N LEU A 283 -7.61 5.61 3.28
CA LEU A 283 -7.14 4.52 2.39
C LEU A 283 -8.12 4.25 1.24
N ILE A 284 -9.42 4.27 1.49
CA ILE A 284 -10.45 4.09 0.46
C ILE A 284 -10.36 5.21 -0.60
N ASP A 285 -10.15 6.46 -0.18
CA ASP A 285 -9.96 7.59 -1.10
C ASP A 285 -8.73 7.37 -1.99
N LEU A 286 -7.61 6.93 -1.40
CA LEU A 286 -6.41 6.60 -2.16
C LEU A 286 -6.65 5.42 -3.12
N ALA A 287 -7.27 4.34 -2.66
CA ALA A 287 -7.55 3.16 -3.47
C ALA A 287 -8.48 3.50 -4.66
N GLY A 288 -9.45 4.40 -4.47
CA GLY A 288 -10.29 4.92 -5.55
C GLY A 288 -9.50 5.62 -6.66
N ALA A 289 -8.33 6.18 -6.36
CA ALA A 289 -7.46 6.79 -7.37
C ALA A 289 -6.76 5.76 -8.26
N PHE A 290 -6.37 4.60 -7.70
CA PHE A 290 -5.69 3.52 -8.42
C PHE A 290 -6.65 2.48 -9.01
N GLY A 291 -7.91 2.48 -8.56
CA GLY A 291 -8.95 1.60 -9.08
C GLY A 291 -9.45 1.97 -10.48
N SER A 292 -10.13 1.02 -11.11
CA SER A 292 -10.77 1.18 -12.43
C SER A 292 -12.10 1.96 -12.40
N GLY A 293 -12.61 2.35 -11.22
CA GLY A 293 -13.99 2.79 -11.03
C GLY A 293 -14.17 4.21 -10.46
N ASP A 294 -15.41 4.68 -10.54
CA ASP A 294 -15.93 5.88 -9.85
C ASP A 294 -15.95 5.63 -8.32
N SER A 295 -15.37 6.54 -7.54
CA SER A 295 -15.31 6.43 -6.07
C SER A 295 -16.70 6.54 -5.42
N SER A 296 -17.73 6.92 -6.16
CA SER A 296 -19.11 7.07 -5.69
C SER A 296 -19.66 5.84 -4.98
N MET A 297 -19.33 4.63 -5.47
CA MET A 297 -19.70 3.39 -4.80
C MET A 297 -19.02 3.28 -3.43
N LEU A 298 -17.71 3.53 -3.35
CA LEU A 298 -16.96 3.48 -2.10
C LEU A 298 -17.42 4.56 -1.11
N ASP A 299 -17.76 5.74 -1.60
CA ASP A 299 -18.32 6.83 -0.80
C ASP A 299 -19.68 6.46 -0.21
N SER A 300 -20.52 5.75 -0.97
CA SER A 300 -21.82 5.28 -0.48
C SER A 300 -21.71 4.27 0.67
N LEU A 301 -20.57 3.57 0.78
CA LEU A 301 -20.31 2.58 1.83
C LEU A 301 -19.84 3.21 3.15
N LYS A 302 -19.35 4.45 3.15
CA LYS A 302 -18.78 5.10 4.35
C LYS A 302 -19.79 5.21 5.49
N GLY A 303 -21.01 5.71 5.21
CA GLY A 303 -22.06 5.86 6.21
C GLY A 303 -22.53 4.55 6.86
N PRO A 304 -22.85 3.50 6.06
CA PRO A 304 -23.14 2.17 6.61
C PRO A 304 -21.98 1.57 7.41
N LEU A 305 -20.73 1.74 6.96
CA LEU A 305 -19.54 1.25 7.66
C LEU A 305 -19.36 1.95 9.02
N GLU A 306 -19.60 3.26 9.11
CA GLU A 306 -19.59 4.01 10.37
C GLU A 306 -20.52 3.41 11.43
N GLN A 307 -21.72 3.00 11.00
CA GLN A 307 -22.72 2.44 11.91
C GLN A 307 -22.41 0.99 12.29
N ALA A 308 -21.85 0.21 11.36
CA ALA A 308 -21.59 -1.21 11.56
C ALA A 308 -20.28 -1.46 12.33
N LEU A 309 -19.26 -0.63 12.18
CA LEU A 309 -17.89 -0.94 12.65
C LEU A 309 -17.80 -1.34 14.13
N PRO A 310 -18.45 -0.65 15.10
CA PRO A 310 -18.34 -1.05 16.51
C PRO A 310 -18.86 -2.47 16.75
N LEU A 311 -19.92 -2.86 16.04
CA LEU A 311 -20.47 -4.22 16.11
C LEU A 311 -19.53 -5.20 15.40
N LEU A 312 -19.00 -4.85 14.22
CA LEU A 312 -18.06 -5.70 13.50
C LEU A 312 -16.82 -6.01 14.36
N GLN A 313 -16.24 -5.01 15.02
CA GLN A 313 -15.09 -5.18 15.90
C GLN A 313 -15.40 -5.97 17.16
N GLN A 314 -16.62 -5.87 17.70
CA GLN A 314 -17.04 -6.62 18.89
C GLN A 314 -17.25 -8.11 18.58
N PHE A 315 -17.84 -8.43 17.43
CA PHE A 315 -18.25 -9.80 17.12
C PHE A 315 -17.24 -10.59 16.32
N GLY A 316 -16.19 -9.98 15.75
CA GLY A 316 -15.17 -10.72 15.01
C GLY A 316 -15.78 -11.42 13.80
N ILE A 317 -16.29 -10.64 12.86
CA ILE A 317 -16.96 -11.13 11.66
C ILE A 317 -15.92 -11.44 10.58
N GLY A 318 -16.05 -12.61 9.96
CA GLY A 318 -15.32 -13.01 8.78
C GLY A 318 -16.26 -13.09 7.60
N MET A 319 -15.87 -12.55 6.45
CA MET A 319 -16.54 -12.74 5.18
C MET A 319 -15.54 -13.36 4.21
N THR A 320 -15.89 -14.48 3.59
CA THR A 320 -15.14 -15.08 2.49
C THR A 320 -16.02 -15.13 1.26
N VAL A 321 -15.55 -14.53 0.17
CA VAL A 321 -16.16 -14.65 -1.15
C VAL A 321 -15.37 -15.67 -1.93
N ASN A 322 -16.03 -16.76 -2.33
CA ASN A 322 -15.46 -17.81 -3.15
C ASN A 322 -15.96 -17.64 -4.59
N PHE A 323 -15.02 -17.60 -5.52
CA PHE A 323 -15.30 -17.54 -6.95
C PHE A 323 -15.30 -18.96 -7.52
N PRO A 324 -16.07 -19.22 -8.59
CA PRO A 324 -16.06 -20.53 -9.21
C PRO A 324 -14.64 -20.90 -9.64
N GLY A 325 -14.25 -22.16 -9.46
CA GLY A 325 -13.00 -22.67 -10.01
C GLY A 325 -13.01 -22.68 -11.54
N GLN A 326 -11.83 -22.74 -12.15
CA GLN A 326 -11.71 -23.12 -13.57
C GLN A 326 -11.95 -24.61 -13.78
#